data_AF-A0AAW9GWK5-F1
#
_entry.id   AF-A0AAW9GWK5-F1
#
_cell.length_a   1.000
_cell.length_b   1.000
_cell.length_c   1.000
_cell.angle_alpha   90.00
_cell.angle_beta   90.00
_cell.angle_gamma   90.00
#
_symmetry.space_group_name_H-M   'P 1'
#
loop_
_entity.id
_entity.type
_entity.pdbx_description
1 polymer ?
#
loop_
_entity_poly.entity_id
_entity_poly.type
_entity_poly.pdbx_seq_one_letter_code
_entity_poly.pdbx_strand_id
1 'polypeptide(L)' 'MRPEQIVRAARDAGVILYLDGGNLAFKARAGQFTEPLRELVRTHREALVVWLSAAHGQAAPIAALHQTQYPLSHMQRRLH' A
#
# COMPACT_ATOMS: atom_id res chain seq x y z
N MET A 1 -20.13 -1.95 -9.37
CA MET A 1 -18.84 -1.25 -9.63
C MET A 1 -17.71 -2.23 -9.34
N ARG A 2 -16.58 -2.19 -10.07
CA ARG A 2 -15.45 -3.11 -9.82
C ARG A 2 -14.64 -2.65 -8.60
N PRO A 3 -14.07 -3.56 -7.77
CA PRO A 3 -13.31 -3.19 -6.58
C PRO A 3 -12.16 -2.21 -6.85
N GLU A 4 -11.45 -2.41 -7.97
CA GLU A 4 -10.37 -1.51 -8.44
C GLU A 4 -10.83 -0.06 -8.63
N GLN A 5 -12.06 0.15 -9.12
CA GLN A 5 -12.61 1.48 -9.37
C GLN A 5 -12.96 2.17 -8.05
N ILE A 6 -13.40 1.39 -7.05
CA ILE A 6 -13.72 1.89 -5.71
C ILE A 6 -12.44 2.32 -5.00
N VAL A 7 -11.40 1.50 -5.05
CA VAL A 7 -10.09 1.85 -4.48
C VAL A 7 -9.51 3.09 -5.16
N ARG A 8 -9.64 3.20 -6.49
CA ARG A 8 -9.22 4.40 -7.22
C ARG A 8 -10.03 5.64 -6.80
N ALA A 9 -11.35 5.55 -6.75
CA ALA A 9 -12.21 6.66 -6.32
C ALA A 9 -11.91 7.09 -4.87
N ALA A 10 -11.69 6.13 -3.96
CA ALA A 10 -11.28 6.41 -2.59
C ALA A 10 -9.93 7.15 -2.58
N ARG A 11 -8.94 6.68 -3.35
CA ARG A 11 -7.62 7.30 -3.43
C ARG A 11 -7.70 8.72 -3.99
N ASP A 12 -8.50 8.94 -5.03
CA ASP A 12 -8.70 10.25 -5.64
C ASP A 12 -9.39 11.22 -4.66
N ALA A 13 -10.22 10.70 -3.74
CA ALA A 13 -10.79 11.45 -2.61
C ALA A 13 -9.83 11.63 -1.42
N GLY A 14 -8.60 11.14 -1.50
CA GLY A 14 -7.60 11.21 -0.42
C GLY A 14 -7.76 10.12 0.66
N VAL A 15 -8.56 9.10 0.41
CA VAL A 15 -8.81 7.97 1.32
C VAL A 15 -8.03 6.75 0.85
N ILE A 16 -7.18 6.21 1.72
CA ILE A 16 -6.43 4.99 1.46
C ILE A 16 -7.13 3.84 2.16
N LEU A 17 -7.61 2.85 1.40
CA LEU A 17 -8.19 1.61 1.92
C LEU A 17 -7.09 0.56 2.06
N TYR A 18 -7.04 -0.15 3.18
CA TYR A 18 -6.07 -1.22 3.44
C TYR A 18 -6.68 -2.33 4.30
N LEU A 19 -6.00 -3.47 4.38
CA LEU A 19 -6.37 -4.55 5.30
C LEU A 19 -5.50 -4.49 6.55
N ASP A 20 -6.15 -4.53 7.71
CA ASP A 20 -5.52 -4.66 9.02
C ASP A 20 -6.04 -5.94 9.69
N GLY A 21 -5.18 -6.95 9.82
CA GLY A 21 -5.58 -8.27 10.35
C GLY A 21 -6.74 -8.92 9.59
N GLY A 22 -6.88 -8.65 8.29
CA GLY A 22 -7.99 -9.15 7.46
C GLY A 22 -9.28 -8.30 7.52
N ASN A 23 -9.29 -7.24 8.33
CA ASN A 23 -10.40 -6.27 8.35
C ASN A 23 -10.12 -5.09 7.43
N LEU A 24 -11.15 -4.62 6.73
CA LEU A 24 -11.05 -3.41 5.94
C LEU A 24 -10.92 -2.19 6.85
N ALA A 25 -9.78 -1.51 6.75
CA ALA A 25 -9.45 -0.28 7.44
C ALA A 25 -9.19 0.84 6.42
N PHE A 26 -9.18 2.09 6.89
CA PHE A 26 -8.94 3.24 6.04
C PHE A 26 -8.12 4.32 6.74
N LYS A 27 -7.35 5.06 5.94
CA LYS A 27 -6.64 6.27 6.36
C LYS A 27 -7.14 7.43 5.53
N ALA A 28 -7.64 8.47 6.20
CA ALA A 28 -8.20 9.66 5.58
C ALA A 28 -7.93 10.88 6.47
N ARG A 29 -7.87 12.08 5.90
CA ARG A 29 -7.96 13.32 6.70
C ARG A 29 -9.40 13.54 7.14
N ALA A 30 -9.61 14.36 8.17
CA ALA A 30 -10.95 14.72 8.64
C ALA A 30 -11.79 15.28 7.48
N GLY A 31 -13.01 14.75 7.30
CA GLY A 31 -13.94 15.16 6.26
C GLY A 31 -13.74 14.53 4.87
N GLN A 32 -12.64 13.81 4.61
CA GLN A 32 -12.40 13.16 3.31
C GLN A 32 -13.20 11.87 3.13
N PHE A 33 -13.52 11.18 4.22
CA PHE A 33 -14.38 10.00 4.16
C PHE A 33 -15.86 10.40 4.22
N THR A 34 -16.34 10.89 3.07
CA THR A 34 -17.70 11.39 2.88
C THR A 34 -18.73 10.26 3.01
N GLU A 35 -19.96 10.62 3.36
CA GLU A 35 -21.05 9.65 3.54
C GLU A 35 -21.33 8.80 2.28
N PRO A 36 -21.36 9.37 1.06
CA PRO A 36 -21.55 8.57 -0.15
C PRO A 36 -20.42 7.56 -0.38
N LEU A 37 -19.17 7.94 -0.08
CA LEU A 37 -18.02 7.05 -0.23
C LEU A 37 -18.06 5.93 0.83
N ARG A 38 -18.50 6.25 2.05
CA ARG A 38 -18.69 5.29 3.14
C ARG A 38 -19.72 4.24 2.78
N GLU A 39 -20.87 4.65 2.26
CA GLU A 39 -21.92 3.70 1.86
C GLU A 39 -21.41 2.80 0.72
N LEU A 40 -20.73 3.38 -0.26
CA LEU A 40 -20.17 2.64 -1.40
C LEU A 40 -19.13 1.59 -0.96
N VAL A 41 -18.26 1.93 0.00
CA VAL A 41 -17.31 0.99 0.61
C VAL A 41 -18.04 -0.08 1.42
N ARG A 42 -19.11 0.27 2.14
CA ARG A 42 -19.91 -0.67 2.93
C ARG A 42 -20.63 -1.70 2.05
N THR A 43 -21.28 -1.25 0.98
CA THR A 43 -21.99 -2.11 0.03
C THR A 43 -21.06 -3.13 -0.63
N HIS A 44 -19.81 -2.76 -0.88
CA HIS A 44 -18.83 -3.60 -1.58
C HIS A 44 -17.73 -4.16 -0.66
N ARG A 45 -17.95 -4.17 0.66
CA ARG A 45 -16.92 -4.53 1.66
C ARG A 45 -16.28 -5.89 1.40
N GLU A 46 -17.08 -6.93 1.18
CA GLU A 46 -16.55 -8.30 0.97
C GLU A 46 -15.68 -8.38 -0.28
N ALA A 47 -16.15 -7.79 -1.39
CA ALA A 47 -15.41 -7.76 -2.64
C ALA A 47 -14.09 -6.97 -2.53
N LEU A 48 -14.08 -5.88 -1.74
CA LEU A 48 -12.88 -5.10 -1.44
C LEU A 48 -11.87 -5.91 -0.60
N VAL A 49 -12.34 -6.67 0.39
CA VAL A 49 -11.48 -7.52 1.21
C VAL A 49 -10.82 -8.60 0.36
N VAL A 50 -11.58 -9.28 -0.50
CA VAL A 50 -11.04 -10.32 -1.40
C VAL A 50 -10.05 -9.73 -2.41
N TRP A 51 -10.33 -8.54 -2.95
CA TRP A 51 -9.44 -7.90 -3.91
C TRP A 51 -8.14 -7.40 -3.26
N LEU A 52 -8.23 -6.77 -2.09
CA LEU A 52 -7.05 -6.29 -1.35
C LEU A 52 -6.19 -7.44 -0.82
N SER A 53 -6.80 -8.56 -0.44
CA SER A 53 -6.04 -9.75 0.00
C SER A 53 -5.30 -10.42 -1.16
N ALA A 54 -5.92 -10.49 -2.34
CA ALA A 54 -5.28 -10.99 -3.55
C ALA A 54 -4.11 -10.10 -4.01
N ALA A 55 -4.26 -8.77 -3.90
CA ALA A 55 -3.21 -7.81 -4.25
C ALA A 55 -1.98 -7.90 -3.33
N HIS A 56 -2.16 -8.24 -2.05
CA HIS A 56 -1.04 -8.41 -1.11
C HIS A 56 -0.11 -9.55 -1.52
N GLY A 57 -0.64 -10.59 -2.17
CA GLY A 57 0.16 -11.69 -2.72
C GLY A 57 1.00 -11.32 -3.95
N GLN A 58 0.80 -10.13 -4.54
CA GLN A 58 1.55 -9.65 -5.70
C GLN A 58 2.56 -8.55 -5.39
N ALA A 59 2.78 -8.22 -4.12
CA ALA A 59 3.87 -7.33 -3.75
C ALA A 59 5.19 -7.98 -4.17
N ALA A 60 5.84 -7.44 -5.20
CA ALA A 60 7.16 -7.89 -5.62
C ALA A 60 8.11 -7.75 -4.41
N PRO A 61 8.88 -8.80 -4.07
CA PRO A 61 9.82 -8.71 -2.97
C PRO A 61 10.78 -7.54 -3.25
N ILE A 62 10.92 -6.64 -2.28
CA ILE A 62 11.92 -5.58 -2.35
C ILE A 62 13.27 -6.28 -2.34
N ALA A 63 13.98 -6.23 -3.48
CA ALA A 63 15.30 -6.82 -3.59
C ALA A 63 16.24 -6.17 -2.57
N ALA A 64 16.89 -6.98 -1.74
CA ALA A 64 17.92 -6.49 -0.83
C ALA A 64 19.06 -5.87 -1.66
N LEU A 65 19.45 -4.65 -1.33
CA LEU A 65 20.63 -4.02 -1.91
C LEU A 65 21.87 -4.78 -1.42
N HIS A 66 22.44 -5.63 -2.27
CA HIS A 66 23.76 -6.22 -2.04
C HIS A 66 24.84 -5.14 -2.19
N GLN A 67 25.07 -4.36 -1.13
CA GLN A 67 26.22 -3.47 -1.04
C GLN A 67 27.42 -4.25 -0.49
N THR A 68 27.92 -5.22 -1.24
CA THR A 68 29.07 -6.04 -0.84
C THR A 68 30.42 -5.40 -1.13
N GLN A 69 30.47 -4.27 -1.84
CA GLN A 69 31.73 -3.62 -2.20
C GLN A 69 31.65 -2.11 -2.07
N TYR A 70 32.31 -1.61 -1.03
CA TYR A 70 32.70 -0.21 -0.91
C TYR A 70 34.17 -0.11 -1.35
N PRO A 71 34.52 0.76 -2.31
CA PRO A 71 35.91 0.95 -2.67
C PRO A 71 36.68 1.51 -1.47
N LEU A 72 37.81 0.87 -1.13
CA LEU A 72 38.71 1.40 -0.11
C LEU A 72 39.12 2.82 -0.48
N SER A 73 39.03 3.71 0.50
CA SER A 73 39.55 5.07 0.37
C SER A 73 41.06 5.05 0.13
N HIS A 74 41.59 6.13 -0.45
CA HIS A 74 43.01 6.26 -0.77
C HIS A 74 43.93 5.98 0.43
N MET A 75 43.54 6.41 1.63
CA MET A 75 44.32 6.17 2.86
C MET A 75 44.28 4.70 3.31
N GLN A 76 43.15 4.01 3.15
CA GLN A 76 43.01 2.60 3.53
C GLN A 76 43.83 1.67 2.62
N ARG A 77 44.01 2.02 1.34
CA ARG A 77 44.87 1.25 0.42
C ARG A 77 46.35 1.33 0.78
N ARG A 78 46.79 2.32 1.56
CA ARG A 78 48.20 2.49 1.94
C ARG A 78 48.61 1.65 3.16
N LEU A 79 47.64 1.06 3.86
CA LEU A 79 47.85 0.29 5.10
C LEU A 79 47.72 -1.24 4.89
N HIS A 80 47.43 -1.67 3.67
CA HIS A 80 47.36 -3.07 3.23
C HIS A 80 48.55 -3.38 2.32
#